data_AF-A0A831NGS7-F1
#
_entry.id   AF-A0A831NGS7-F1
#
_cell.length_a   1.000
_cell.length_b   1.000
_cell.length_c   1.000
_cell.angle_alpha   90.00
_cell.angle_beta   90.00
_cell.angle_gamma   90.00
#
_symmetry.space_group_name_H-M   'P 1'
#
loop_
_entity.id
_entity.type
_entity.pdbx_description
1 polymer ?
#
loop_
_entity_poly.entity_id
_entity_poly.type
_entity_poly.pdbx_seq_one_letter_code
_entity_poly.pdbx_strand_id
1 'polypeptide(L)'
;MPCNIGYKNITRIRVAPKLPQEFKEKVKAPKIDKTLLDNMGVEDTVFIDWLTGLDINPLFEEALNRTLRAIGYTGNAKFQISNGELAIKAQFMTPKEKQQLETAAKNVGERFQIEVLAIIAQLLDYTTMTSNKVIGGKKTTIVEGEKNESADVHRYLSVAVGSNGNGVLTFEHFESKSVLKEERAKLMLLAQKFGIKIRFSEEHESGQPIATGVEHHDFLKQR
;
A
#
# COMPACT_ATOMS: atom_id res chain seq x y z
N MET A 1 -18.57 62.62 4.91
CA MET A 1 -17.64 63.11 3.86
C MET A 1 -16.25 62.57 4.15
N PRO A 2 -15.56 61.90 3.22
CA PRO A 2 -14.17 61.51 3.45
C PRO A 2 -13.26 62.75 3.39
N CYS A 3 -12.36 62.87 4.39
CA CYS A 3 -11.43 63.99 4.56
C CYS A 3 -10.22 63.83 3.62
N ASN A 4 -9.84 64.89 2.89
CA ASN A 4 -8.70 64.92 1.96
C ASN A 4 -7.62 65.88 2.48
N ILE A 5 -6.88 65.49 3.52
CA ILE A 5 -5.70 66.24 4.00
C ILE A 5 -4.47 65.34 3.86
N GLY A 6 -3.45 65.83 3.13
CA GLY A 6 -2.18 65.12 2.84
C GLY A 6 -2.04 64.68 1.37
N TYR A 7 -0.79 64.46 0.91
CA TYR A 7 -0.48 63.99 -0.44
C TYR A 7 -1.00 62.55 -0.65
N LYS A 8 -1.83 62.35 -1.67
CA LYS A 8 -2.46 61.06 -2.02
C LYS A 8 -2.03 60.64 -3.42
N ASN A 9 -1.31 59.53 -3.54
CA ASN A 9 -1.02 58.89 -4.82
C ASN A 9 -1.84 57.58 -4.92
N ILE A 10 -2.63 57.44 -5.98
CA ILE A 10 -3.40 56.25 -6.27
C ILE A 10 -2.85 55.65 -7.57
N THR A 11 -2.08 54.58 -7.45
CA THR A 11 -1.57 53.83 -8.61
C THR A 11 -2.42 52.58 -8.80
N ARG A 12 -2.99 52.40 -10.00
CA ARG A 12 -3.66 51.15 -10.38
C ARG A 12 -2.60 50.12 -10.79
N ILE A 13 -2.42 49.09 -9.98
CA ILE A 13 -1.55 47.96 -10.29
C ILE A 13 -2.34 46.84 -10.97
N ARG A 14 -1.70 46.11 -11.89
CA ARG A 14 -2.21 44.87 -12.47
C ARG A 14 -1.36 43.71 -11.92
N VAL A 15 -1.92 42.94 -10.99
CA VAL A 15 -1.25 41.74 -10.46
C VAL A 15 -1.40 40.63 -11.49
N ALA A 16 -0.28 40.11 -12.02
CA ALA A 16 -0.31 38.98 -12.93
C ALA A 16 -0.87 37.73 -12.20
N PRO A 17 -1.71 36.91 -12.85
CA PRO A 17 -2.17 35.66 -12.24
C PRO A 17 -0.98 34.76 -11.92
N LYS A 18 -0.98 34.14 -10.74
CA LYS A 18 0.08 33.18 -10.35
C LYS A 18 0.06 32.01 -11.32
N LEU A 19 1.20 31.73 -11.95
CA LEU A 19 1.37 30.57 -12.80
C LEU A 19 1.24 29.28 -11.97
N PRO A 20 0.62 28.22 -12.50
CA PRO A 20 0.53 26.93 -11.83
C PRO A 20 1.93 26.39 -11.47
N GLN A 21 2.10 25.91 -10.24
CA GLN A 21 3.34 25.28 -9.78
C GLN A 21 3.20 23.75 -9.82
N GLU A 22 4.22 23.04 -10.30
CA GLU A 22 4.26 21.58 -10.35
C GLU A 22 4.81 20.99 -9.04
N PHE A 23 4.14 19.97 -8.50
CA PHE A 23 4.66 19.12 -7.43
C PHE A 23 5.23 17.83 -8.04
N LYS A 24 6.46 17.45 -7.67
CA LYS A 24 7.15 16.23 -8.12
C LYS A 24 7.97 15.65 -6.97
N GLU A 25 7.71 14.40 -6.60
CA GLU A 25 8.48 13.63 -5.61
C GLU A 25 8.93 12.31 -6.26
N LYS A 26 10.12 11.80 -5.89
CA LYS A 26 10.69 10.52 -6.40
C LYS A 26 11.36 9.76 -5.26
N VAL A 27 11.08 8.47 -5.11
CA VAL A 27 11.64 7.62 -4.05
C VAL A 27 12.17 6.32 -4.66
N LYS A 28 13.50 6.20 -4.82
CA LYS A 28 14.13 5.04 -5.46
C LYS A 28 13.77 3.73 -4.75
N ALA A 29 13.30 2.76 -5.52
CA ALA A 29 13.15 1.36 -5.10
C ALA A 29 14.52 0.73 -4.72
N PRO A 30 14.61 -0.06 -3.64
CA PRO A 30 15.83 -0.80 -3.28
C PRO A 30 16.09 -1.96 -4.26
N LYS A 31 17.35 -2.40 -4.36
CA LYS A 31 17.73 -3.62 -5.09
C LYS A 31 17.13 -4.85 -4.38
N ILE A 32 16.64 -5.85 -5.13
CA ILE A 32 16.19 -7.16 -4.63
C ILE A 32 17.38 -7.87 -3.98
N ASP A 33 17.19 -8.40 -2.78
CA ASP A 33 18.25 -8.95 -1.96
C ASP A 33 18.21 -10.47 -2.03
N LYS A 34 19.03 -11.07 -2.90
CA LYS A 34 19.23 -12.54 -2.95
C LYS A 34 19.66 -13.09 -1.58
N THR A 35 20.41 -12.31 -0.81
CA THR A 35 20.85 -12.66 0.54
C THR A 35 19.69 -12.83 1.51
N LEU A 36 18.49 -12.30 1.22
CA LEU A 36 17.33 -12.42 2.11
C LEU A 36 16.79 -13.87 2.16
N LEU A 37 16.74 -14.58 1.04
CA LEU A 37 16.37 -16.01 1.04
C LEU A 37 17.44 -16.88 1.67
N ASP A 38 18.70 -16.61 1.34
CA ASP A 38 19.84 -17.36 1.88
C ASP A 38 19.90 -17.19 3.41
N ASN A 39 19.64 -15.98 3.92
CA ASN A 39 19.52 -15.69 5.36
C ASN A 39 18.27 -16.32 5.99
N MET A 40 17.20 -16.53 5.22
CA MET A 40 16.00 -17.24 5.66
C MET A 40 16.11 -18.76 5.52
N GLY A 41 17.14 -19.29 4.85
CA GLY A 41 17.37 -20.73 4.66
C GLY A 41 16.26 -21.41 3.85
N VAL A 42 15.66 -20.71 2.89
CA VAL A 42 14.58 -21.21 2.02
C VAL A 42 15.07 -21.23 0.58
N GLU A 43 15.24 -22.42 0.00
CA GLU A 43 15.64 -22.60 -1.40
C GLU A 43 14.42 -22.96 -2.26
N ASP A 44 13.72 -21.95 -2.78
CA ASP A 44 12.68 -22.12 -3.81
C ASP A 44 13.15 -21.47 -5.12
N THR A 45 13.94 -22.25 -5.88
CA THR A 45 14.55 -21.81 -7.14
C THR A 45 13.50 -21.51 -8.22
N VAL A 46 12.38 -22.25 -8.24
CA VAL A 46 11.28 -22.04 -9.17
C VAL A 46 10.60 -20.69 -8.91
N PHE A 47 10.31 -20.39 -7.64
CA PHE A 47 9.74 -19.09 -7.26
C PHE A 47 10.68 -17.94 -7.60
N ILE A 48 11.99 -18.11 -7.40
CA ILE A 48 12.97 -17.07 -7.70
C ILE A 48 13.11 -16.78 -9.19
N ASP A 49 13.11 -17.81 -10.02
CA ASP A 49 13.14 -17.64 -11.47
C ASP A 49 11.86 -16.95 -11.97
N TRP A 50 10.70 -17.37 -11.45
CA TRP A 50 9.42 -16.71 -11.72
C TRP A 50 9.43 -15.23 -11.29
N LEU A 51 9.88 -14.94 -10.06
CA LEU A 51 9.96 -13.58 -9.51
C LEU A 51 10.89 -12.67 -10.32
N THR A 52 11.97 -13.25 -10.85
CA THR A 52 12.92 -12.54 -11.71
C THR A 52 12.24 -12.09 -13.00
N GLY A 53 11.47 -12.98 -13.62
CA GLY A 53 10.70 -12.72 -14.85
C GLY A 53 9.42 -11.90 -14.66
N LEU A 54 8.93 -11.72 -13.43
CA LEU A 54 7.68 -10.99 -13.15
C LEU A 54 7.77 -9.51 -13.55
N ASP A 55 6.90 -9.08 -14.48
CA ASP A 55 6.64 -7.68 -14.78
C ASP A 55 5.60 -7.09 -13.82
N ILE A 56 6.04 -6.08 -13.06
CA ILE A 56 5.24 -5.46 -12.00
C ILE A 56 4.47 -4.22 -12.47
N ASN A 57 4.75 -3.69 -13.66
CA ASN A 57 4.10 -2.44 -14.10
C ASN A 57 2.57 -2.57 -14.25
N PRO A 58 2.04 -3.64 -14.89
CA PRO A 58 0.58 -3.82 -14.98
C PRO A 58 -0.07 -3.97 -13.61
N LEU A 59 0.67 -4.56 -12.67
CA LEU A 59 0.21 -4.78 -11.30
C LEU A 59 0.13 -3.47 -10.50
N PHE A 60 1.10 -2.57 -10.68
CA PHE A 60 1.00 -1.22 -10.11
C PHE A 60 -0.14 -0.40 -10.72
N GLU A 61 -0.39 -0.53 -12.02
CA GLU A 61 -1.52 0.14 -12.67
C GLU A 61 -2.86 -0.36 -12.11
N GLU A 62 -2.99 -1.67 -11.91
CA GLU A 62 -4.16 -2.26 -11.27
C GLU A 62 -4.33 -1.79 -9.81
N ALA A 63 -3.25 -1.74 -9.03
CA ALA A 63 -3.30 -1.19 -7.67
C ALA A 63 -3.77 0.28 -7.65
N LEU A 64 -3.30 1.08 -8.60
CA LEU A 64 -3.73 2.47 -8.76
C LEU A 64 -5.22 2.56 -9.15
N ASN A 65 -5.67 1.72 -10.08
CA ASN A 65 -7.07 1.67 -10.49
C ASN A 65 -8.00 1.31 -9.33
N ARG A 66 -7.65 0.28 -8.54
CA ARG A 66 -8.37 -0.09 -7.31
C ARG A 66 -8.41 1.04 -6.30
N THR A 67 -7.28 1.72 -6.12
CA THR A 67 -7.15 2.86 -5.20
C THR A 67 -8.07 4.02 -5.58
N LEU A 68 -8.02 4.47 -6.84
CA LEU A 68 -8.81 5.60 -7.31
C LEU A 68 -10.31 5.30 -7.26
N ARG A 69 -10.70 4.05 -7.58
CA ARG A 69 -12.08 3.58 -7.47
C ARG A 69 -12.56 3.57 -6.02
N ALA A 70 -11.77 3.03 -5.09
CA ALA A 70 -12.11 2.94 -3.68
C ALA A 70 -12.24 4.32 -3.00
N ILE A 71 -11.42 5.29 -3.43
CA ILE A 71 -11.48 6.66 -2.91
C ILE A 71 -12.59 7.48 -3.57
N GLY A 72 -13.04 7.09 -4.77
CA GLY A 72 -13.98 7.89 -5.56
C GLY A 72 -13.36 9.22 -5.99
N TYR A 73 -12.06 9.23 -6.33
CA TYR A 73 -11.35 10.45 -6.67
C TYR A 73 -11.87 11.06 -7.97
N THR A 74 -12.32 12.31 -7.92
CA THR A 74 -12.87 13.08 -9.06
C THR A 74 -12.16 14.42 -9.27
N GLY A 75 -11.02 14.62 -8.59
CA GLY A 75 -10.27 15.88 -8.67
C GLY A 75 -9.43 16.02 -9.95
N ASN A 76 -8.67 17.11 -10.02
CA ASN A 76 -7.87 17.48 -11.20
C ASN A 76 -6.43 16.94 -11.18
N ALA A 77 -6.03 16.19 -10.15
CA ALA A 77 -4.72 15.55 -10.11
C ALA A 77 -4.69 14.33 -11.03
N LYS A 78 -3.62 14.23 -11.81
CA LYS A 78 -3.30 13.04 -12.61
C LYS A 78 -2.37 12.15 -11.80
N PHE A 79 -2.81 10.92 -11.56
CA PHE A 79 -2.02 9.86 -10.97
C PHE A 79 -1.55 8.91 -12.06
N GLN A 80 -0.27 8.54 -12.05
CA GLN A 80 0.31 7.64 -13.04
C GLN A 80 1.43 6.81 -12.39
N ILE A 81 1.66 5.61 -12.90
CA ILE A 81 2.84 4.82 -12.53
C ILE A 81 4.00 5.23 -13.43
N SER A 82 5.18 5.44 -12.85
CA SER A 82 6.40 5.78 -13.58
C SER A 82 7.56 5.08 -12.91
N ASN A 83 8.22 4.15 -13.61
CA ASN A 83 9.35 3.36 -13.08
C ASN A 83 9.03 2.63 -11.77
N GLY A 84 7.82 2.08 -11.63
CA GLY A 84 7.39 1.40 -10.39
C GLY A 84 7.06 2.34 -9.23
N GLU A 85 6.97 3.65 -9.47
CA GLU A 85 6.59 4.65 -8.46
C GLU A 85 5.27 5.34 -8.83
N LEU A 86 4.46 5.68 -7.83
CA LEU A 86 3.27 6.51 -8.00
C LEU A 86 3.67 7.99 -8.17
N ALA A 87 3.44 8.53 -9.36
CA ALA A 87 3.66 9.94 -9.65
C ALA A 87 2.34 10.71 -9.68
N ILE A 88 2.32 11.87 -9.01
CA ILE A 88 1.15 12.74 -8.88
C ILE A 88 1.47 14.08 -9.55
N LYS A 89 0.64 14.50 -10.50
CA LYS A 89 0.76 15.79 -11.17
C LYS A 89 -0.55 16.56 -11.04
N ALA A 90 -0.49 17.76 -10.47
CA ALA A 90 -1.65 18.63 -10.33
C ALA A 90 -1.25 20.09 -10.49
N GLN A 91 -2.24 20.94 -10.76
CA GLN A 91 -2.09 22.39 -10.81
C GLN A 91 -3.00 23.02 -9.75
N PHE A 92 -2.49 24.06 -9.08
CA PHE A 92 -3.23 24.84 -8.09
C PHE A 92 -2.98 26.34 -8.28
N MET A 93 -3.96 27.15 -7.89
CA MET A 93 -3.90 28.61 -7.91
C MET A 93 -3.96 29.22 -6.51
N THR A 94 -4.59 28.52 -5.56
CA THR A 94 -4.76 28.99 -4.18
C THR A 94 -4.11 28.07 -3.14
N PRO A 95 -3.75 28.59 -1.94
CA PRO A 95 -3.27 27.76 -0.84
C PRO A 95 -4.28 26.68 -0.40
N LYS A 96 -5.58 26.98 -0.49
CA LYS A 96 -6.64 26.02 -0.15
C LYS A 96 -6.68 24.83 -1.12
N GLU A 97 -6.55 25.09 -2.42
CA GLU A 97 -6.46 24.04 -3.43
C GLU A 97 -5.21 23.18 -3.24
N LYS A 98 -4.07 23.82 -2.92
CA LYS A 98 -2.84 23.09 -2.59
C LYS A 98 -3.05 22.12 -1.42
N GLN A 99 -3.66 22.59 -0.33
CA GLN A 99 -3.93 21.76 0.84
C GLN A 99 -4.88 20.59 0.53
N GLN A 100 -5.89 20.82 -0.32
CA GLN A 100 -6.80 19.77 -0.78
C GLN A 100 -6.08 18.72 -1.63
N LEU A 101 -5.18 19.15 -2.53
CA LEU A 101 -4.34 18.26 -3.34
C LEU A 101 -3.38 17.44 -2.48
N GLU A 102 -2.73 18.05 -1.49
CA GLU A 102 -1.86 17.36 -0.54
C GLU A 102 -2.63 16.29 0.24
N THR A 103 -3.85 16.61 0.69
CA THR A 103 -4.72 15.66 1.39
C THR A 103 -5.13 14.50 0.48
N ALA A 104 -5.50 14.80 -0.77
CA ALA A 104 -5.86 13.77 -1.74
C ALA A 104 -4.66 12.88 -2.11
N ALA A 105 -3.49 13.48 -2.34
CA ALA A 105 -2.24 12.79 -2.62
C ALA A 105 -1.86 11.83 -1.48
N LYS A 106 -1.99 12.29 -0.23
CA LYS A 106 -1.75 11.47 0.95
C LYS A 106 -2.72 10.28 1.01
N ASN A 107 -4.02 10.51 0.87
CA ASN A 107 -5.03 9.45 0.92
C ASN A 107 -4.83 8.41 -0.19
N VAL A 108 -4.51 8.87 -1.41
CA VAL A 108 -4.20 7.97 -2.53
C VAL A 108 -2.91 7.21 -2.27
N GLY A 109 -1.85 7.85 -1.77
CA GLY A 109 -0.60 7.18 -1.43
C GLY A 109 -0.75 6.10 -0.37
N GLU A 110 -1.47 6.40 0.72
CA GLU A 110 -1.74 5.44 1.80
C GLU A 110 -2.55 4.23 1.29
N ARG A 111 -3.62 4.48 0.53
CA ARG A 111 -4.44 3.40 -0.03
C ARG A 111 -3.70 2.60 -1.10
N PHE A 112 -2.89 3.25 -1.92
CA PHE A 112 -2.09 2.59 -2.97
C PHE A 112 -1.13 1.55 -2.40
N GLN A 113 -0.44 1.85 -1.30
CA GLN A 113 0.45 0.89 -0.64
C GLN A 113 -0.30 -0.37 -0.18
N ILE A 114 -1.52 -0.20 0.36
CA ILE A 114 -2.40 -1.31 0.74
C ILE A 114 -2.84 -2.13 -0.48
N GLU A 115 -3.26 -1.48 -1.56
CA GLU A 115 -3.68 -2.21 -2.77
C GLU A 115 -2.52 -2.97 -3.42
N VAL A 116 -1.29 -2.45 -3.34
CA VAL A 116 -0.09 -3.21 -3.75
C VAL A 116 0.13 -4.43 -2.86
N LEU A 117 -0.04 -4.31 -1.55
CA LEU A 117 0.04 -5.44 -0.62
C LEU A 117 -1.06 -6.48 -0.86
N ALA A 118 -2.27 -6.04 -1.25
CA ALA A 118 -3.33 -6.95 -1.68
C ALA A 118 -2.95 -7.72 -2.95
N ILE A 119 -2.33 -7.06 -3.94
CA ILE A 119 -1.83 -7.75 -5.13
C ILE A 119 -0.71 -8.73 -4.78
N ILE A 120 0.22 -8.36 -3.88
CA ILE A 120 1.27 -9.28 -3.41
C ILE A 120 0.65 -10.54 -2.79
N ALA A 121 -0.39 -10.40 -1.96
CA ALA A 121 -1.10 -11.53 -1.39
C ALA A 121 -1.80 -12.36 -2.48
N GLN A 122 -2.42 -11.72 -3.49
CA GLN A 122 -3.03 -12.42 -4.63
C GLN A 122 -2.01 -13.21 -5.46
N LEU A 123 -0.77 -12.72 -5.59
CA LEU A 123 0.31 -13.44 -6.26
C LEU A 123 0.78 -14.67 -5.48
N LEU A 124 0.44 -14.77 -4.19
CA LEU A 124 0.65 -15.95 -3.35
C LEU A 124 -0.63 -16.81 -3.26
N ASP A 125 -1.54 -16.63 -4.21
CA ASP A 125 -2.82 -17.32 -4.34
C ASP A 125 -3.82 -17.07 -3.20
N TYR A 126 -3.66 -15.98 -2.43
CA TYR A 126 -4.70 -15.56 -1.50
C TYR A 126 -5.84 -14.88 -2.25
N THR A 127 -7.07 -15.28 -1.93
CA THR A 127 -8.25 -14.44 -2.18
C THR A 127 -8.23 -13.31 -1.19
N THR A 128 -8.31 -12.05 -1.65
CA THR A 128 -8.14 -10.89 -0.76
C THR A 128 -9.36 -9.98 -0.72
N MET A 129 -9.63 -9.41 0.45
CA MET A 129 -10.57 -8.33 0.68
C MET A 129 -9.87 -7.14 1.33
N THR A 130 -10.13 -5.93 0.83
CA THR A 130 -9.61 -4.70 1.43
C THR A 130 -10.75 -3.94 2.11
N SER A 131 -10.66 -3.75 3.43
CA SER A 131 -11.69 -3.08 4.24
C SER A 131 -11.11 -1.92 5.06
N ASN A 132 -11.99 -1.08 5.61
CA ASN A 132 -11.61 -0.06 6.59
C ASN A 132 -12.14 -0.48 7.97
N LYS A 133 -11.26 -0.59 8.96
CA LYS A 133 -11.65 -0.85 10.36
C LYS A 133 -11.21 0.30 11.26
N VAL A 134 -11.89 0.48 12.40
CA VAL A 134 -11.47 1.44 13.43
C VAL A 134 -10.65 0.69 14.46
N ILE A 135 -9.35 0.95 14.53
CA ILE A 135 -8.43 0.36 15.51
C ILE A 135 -7.91 1.50 16.38
N GLY A 136 -8.13 1.42 17.70
CA GLY A 136 -7.69 2.47 18.64
C GLY A 136 -8.25 3.86 18.31
N GLY A 137 -9.48 3.93 17.79
CA GLY A 137 -10.12 5.19 17.39
C GLY A 137 -9.65 5.77 16.05
N LYS A 138 -8.73 5.12 15.34
CA LYS A 138 -8.25 5.55 14.02
C LYS A 138 -8.78 4.63 12.93
N LYS A 139 -9.19 5.24 11.81
CA LYS A 139 -9.57 4.49 10.60
C LYS A 139 -8.29 3.91 9.98
N THR A 140 -8.21 2.60 9.94
CA THR A 140 -7.09 1.82 9.40
C THR A 140 -7.59 1.03 8.22
N THR A 141 -6.85 1.08 7.10
CA THR A 141 -7.14 0.22 5.95
C THR A 141 -6.45 -1.12 6.18
N ILE A 142 -7.17 -2.21 5.95
CA ILE A 142 -6.70 -3.58 6.19
C ILE A 142 -6.92 -4.41 4.93
N VAL A 143 -5.92 -5.19 4.57
CA VAL A 143 -6.03 -6.30 3.62
C VAL A 143 -6.17 -7.58 4.42
N GLU A 144 -7.20 -8.36 4.14
CA GLU A 144 -7.40 -9.69 4.68
C GLU A 144 -7.36 -10.67 3.50
N GLY A 145 -6.58 -11.73 3.64
CA GLY A 145 -6.32 -12.73 2.61
C GLY A 145 -6.61 -14.12 3.13
N GLU A 146 -7.22 -14.96 2.30
CA GLU A 146 -7.50 -16.36 2.58
C GLU A 146 -7.02 -17.25 1.42
N LYS A 147 -6.27 -18.30 1.74
CA LYS A 147 -5.74 -19.26 0.76
C LYS A 147 -6.27 -20.66 1.07
N ASN A 148 -6.86 -21.28 0.04
CA ASN A 148 -7.43 -22.62 0.13
C ASN A 148 -6.37 -23.66 -0.24
N GLU A 149 -5.83 -24.37 0.75
CA GLU A 149 -4.81 -25.43 0.53
C GLU A 149 -5.42 -26.83 0.69
N SER A 150 -6.33 -27.03 1.64
CA SER A 150 -7.11 -28.26 1.84
C SER A 150 -8.55 -27.93 2.26
N ALA A 151 -9.46 -28.92 2.20
CA ALA A 151 -10.89 -28.72 2.47
C ALA A 151 -11.20 -28.25 3.91
N ASP A 152 -10.24 -28.39 4.84
CA ASP A 152 -10.51 -28.27 6.26
C ASP A 152 -9.78 -27.08 6.94
N VAL A 153 -8.68 -26.55 6.39
CA VAL A 153 -7.97 -25.42 7.01
C VAL A 153 -7.53 -24.39 5.98
N HIS A 154 -8.06 -23.17 6.13
CA HIS A 154 -7.68 -22.03 5.30
C HIS A 154 -6.55 -21.21 5.94
N ARG A 155 -5.45 -21.01 5.21
CA ARG A 155 -4.36 -20.12 5.65
C ARG A 155 -4.85 -18.68 5.59
N TYR A 156 -4.53 -17.92 6.63
CA TYR A 156 -4.98 -16.54 6.76
C TYR A 156 -3.81 -15.56 6.81
N LEU A 157 -3.97 -14.44 6.11
CA LEU A 157 -3.03 -13.33 6.04
C LEU A 157 -3.78 -12.02 6.35
N SER A 158 -3.24 -11.18 7.22
CA SER A 158 -3.76 -9.83 7.43
C SER A 158 -2.65 -8.79 7.41
N VAL A 159 -2.90 -7.68 6.72
CA VAL A 159 -2.00 -6.54 6.67
C VAL A 159 -2.76 -5.27 7.03
N ALA A 160 -2.41 -4.66 8.15
CA ALA A 160 -2.95 -3.37 8.58
C ALA A 160 -1.82 -2.34 8.58
N VAL A 161 -1.96 -1.24 7.85
CA VAL A 161 -0.95 -0.15 7.84
C VAL A 161 -1.57 1.13 8.39
N GLY A 162 -0.95 1.68 9.42
CA GLY A 162 -1.29 2.96 10.02
C GLY A 162 -0.69 4.14 9.26
N SER A 163 -1.23 5.33 9.50
CA SER A 163 -0.84 6.58 8.80
C SER A 163 0.58 7.08 9.11
N ASN A 164 1.31 6.46 10.03
CA ASN A 164 2.71 6.73 10.33
C ASN A 164 3.66 5.69 9.71
N GLY A 165 3.15 4.77 8.89
CA GLY A 165 3.93 3.69 8.28
C GLY A 165 4.15 2.48 9.20
N ASN A 166 3.69 2.52 10.45
CA ASN A 166 3.67 1.33 11.31
C ASN A 166 2.50 0.44 10.89
N GLY A 167 2.74 -0.86 10.75
CA GLY A 167 1.71 -1.81 10.41
C GLY A 167 1.84 -3.11 11.20
N VAL A 168 0.77 -3.90 11.14
CA VAL A 168 0.72 -5.26 11.68
C VAL A 168 0.55 -6.20 10.50
N LEU A 169 1.44 -7.18 10.41
CA LEU A 169 1.37 -8.29 9.47
C LEU A 169 1.11 -9.56 10.28
N THR A 170 -0.02 -10.21 10.01
CA THR A 170 -0.46 -11.42 10.71
C THR A 170 -0.53 -12.57 9.74
N PHE A 171 0.01 -13.72 10.15
CA PHE A 171 -0.11 -15.00 9.47
C PHE A 171 -0.72 -16.00 10.46
N GLU A 172 -1.78 -16.70 10.06
CA GLU A 172 -2.47 -17.66 10.90
C GLU A 172 -2.77 -18.95 10.12
N HIS A 173 -2.96 -20.03 10.89
CA HIS A 173 -3.40 -21.34 10.39
C HIS A 173 -2.42 -22.02 9.43
N PHE A 174 -1.12 -21.96 9.76
CA PHE A 174 -0.08 -22.71 9.09
C PHE A 174 0.16 -24.04 9.81
N GLU A 175 0.27 -25.10 9.03
CA GLU A 175 0.46 -26.48 9.48
C GLU A 175 1.82 -26.71 10.18
N SER A 176 2.82 -25.88 9.88
CA SER A 176 4.14 -25.98 10.47
C SER A 176 4.91 -24.65 10.42
N LYS A 177 5.92 -24.54 11.29
CA LYS A 177 6.83 -23.38 11.30
C LYS A 177 7.60 -23.23 9.99
N SER A 178 7.97 -24.34 9.34
CA SER A 178 8.70 -24.29 8.06
C SER A 178 7.85 -23.71 6.95
N VAL A 179 6.58 -24.12 6.84
CA VAL A 179 5.66 -23.57 5.83
C VAL A 179 5.38 -22.09 6.09
N LEU A 180 5.16 -21.70 7.35
CA LEU A 180 5.04 -20.28 7.71
C LEU A 180 6.29 -19.48 7.32
N LYS A 181 7.48 -20.01 7.58
CA LYS A 181 8.75 -19.35 7.25
C LYS A 181 8.91 -19.16 5.74
N GLU A 182 8.54 -20.16 4.95
CA GLU A 182 8.57 -20.10 3.50
C GLU A 182 7.58 -19.06 2.95
N GLU A 183 6.33 -19.06 3.41
CA GLU A 183 5.31 -18.10 2.98
C GLU A 183 5.72 -16.66 3.31
N ARG A 184 6.26 -16.44 4.52
CA ARG A 184 6.83 -15.16 4.94
C ARG A 184 7.95 -14.70 4.00
N ALA A 185 8.85 -15.62 3.60
CA ALA A 185 9.96 -15.32 2.71
C ALA A 185 9.47 -14.89 1.31
N LYS A 186 8.50 -15.62 0.77
CA LYS A 186 7.88 -15.32 -0.54
C LYS A 186 7.21 -13.94 -0.53
N LEU A 187 6.46 -13.61 0.52
CA LEU A 187 5.84 -12.29 0.68
C LEU A 187 6.88 -11.18 0.77
N MET A 188 7.96 -11.37 1.52
CA MET A 188 9.03 -10.36 1.65
C MET A 188 9.73 -10.06 0.33
N LEU A 189 10.05 -11.12 -0.43
CA LEU A 189 10.68 -10.97 -1.74
C LEU A 189 9.78 -10.25 -2.74
N LEU A 190 8.50 -10.59 -2.76
CA LEU A 190 7.51 -9.86 -3.56
C LEU A 190 7.43 -8.40 -3.12
N ALA A 191 7.26 -8.13 -1.82
CA ALA A 191 7.25 -6.76 -1.32
C ALA A 191 8.48 -5.96 -1.76
N GLN A 192 9.67 -6.58 -1.71
CA GLN A 192 10.91 -5.96 -2.17
C GLN A 192 10.93 -5.72 -3.69
N LYS A 193 10.45 -6.68 -4.51
CA LYS A 193 10.30 -6.52 -5.97
C LYS A 193 9.40 -5.33 -6.30
N PHE A 194 8.34 -5.13 -5.52
CA PHE A 194 7.43 -3.98 -5.59
C PHE A 194 7.96 -2.72 -4.89
N GLY A 195 9.21 -2.72 -4.40
CA GLY A 195 9.83 -1.57 -3.75
C GLY A 195 9.26 -1.21 -2.36
N ILE A 196 8.40 -2.05 -1.80
CA ILE A 196 7.88 -1.91 -0.44
C ILE A 196 8.91 -2.43 0.56
N LYS A 197 9.30 -1.57 1.49
CA LYS A 197 10.23 -1.94 2.58
C LYS A 197 9.43 -2.32 3.82
N ILE A 198 9.31 -3.62 4.07
CA ILE A 198 8.77 -4.13 5.34
C ILE A 198 9.95 -4.31 6.31
N ARG A 199 9.83 -3.75 7.52
CA ARG A 199 10.77 -3.97 8.62
C ARG A 199 10.00 -4.53 9.81
N PHE A 200 10.41 -5.69 10.30
CA PHE A 200 9.86 -6.26 11.52
C PHE A 200 10.58 -5.66 12.73
N SER A 201 9.83 -5.10 13.66
CA SER A 201 10.35 -4.54 14.91
C SER A 201 10.07 -5.43 16.12
N GLU A 202 8.92 -6.10 16.13
CA GLU A 202 8.48 -7.00 17.20
C GLU A 202 7.83 -8.22 16.54
N GLU A 203 8.30 -9.42 16.89
CA GLU A 203 7.71 -10.68 16.46
C GLU A 203 7.18 -11.43 17.67
N HIS A 204 5.90 -11.78 17.63
CA HIS A 204 5.27 -12.66 18.60
C HIS A 204 4.78 -13.90 17.88
N GLU A 205 5.47 -15.02 18.09
CA GLU A 205 5.02 -16.32 17.62
C GLU A 205 4.29 -17.02 18.78
N SER A 206 3.04 -17.38 18.56
CA SER A 206 2.23 -18.16 19.49
C SER A 206 1.38 -19.18 18.74
N GLY A 207 1.03 -20.28 19.40
CA GLY A 207 0.23 -21.36 18.81
C GLY A 207 0.86 -22.75 18.96
N GLN A 208 0.05 -23.78 18.70
CA GLN A 208 0.45 -25.19 18.61
C GLN A 208 0.17 -25.67 17.18
N PRO A 209 0.82 -26.76 16.72
CA PRO A 209 0.48 -27.37 15.43
C PRO A 209 -1.02 -27.68 15.35
N ILE A 210 -1.61 -27.50 14.17
CA ILE A 210 -3.02 -27.79 13.96
C ILE A 210 -3.22 -29.30 14.10
N ALA A 211 -4.14 -29.70 14.98
CA ALA A 211 -4.46 -31.11 15.18
C ALA A 211 -5.12 -31.70 13.93
N THR A 212 -4.90 -32.99 13.69
CA THR A 212 -5.50 -33.71 12.55
C THR A 212 -7.03 -33.69 12.64
N GLY A 213 -7.72 -33.30 11.57
CA GLY A 213 -9.19 -33.28 11.48
C GLY A 213 -9.88 -32.03 12.04
N VAL A 214 -9.16 -30.92 12.21
CA VAL A 214 -9.73 -29.62 12.59
C VAL A 214 -10.24 -28.89 11.34
N GLU A 215 -11.50 -28.45 11.37
CA GLU A 215 -12.12 -27.61 10.34
C GLU A 215 -12.10 -26.12 10.76
N HIS A 216 -11.57 -25.24 9.91
CA HIS A 216 -11.68 -23.79 10.02
C HIS A 216 -12.63 -23.30 8.93
N HIS A 217 -13.67 -22.55 9.28
CA HIS A 217 -14.61 -21.99 8.31
C HIS A 217 -14.00 -20.82 7.53
N ASP A 218 -14.52 -20.58 6.31
CA ASP A 218 -14.20 -19.42 5.47
C ASP A 218 -14.15 -18.12 6.30
N PHE A 219 -12.99 -17.47 6.38
CA PHE A 219 -12.82 -16.21 7.11
C PHE A 219 -13.37 -15.02 6.33
N LEU A 220 -13.30 -15.07 5.00
CA LEU A 220 -13.81 -14.01 4.13
C LEU A 220 -15.30 -14.15 3.78
N LYS A 221 -15.91 -15.33 3.97
CA LYS A 221 -17.36 -15.52 3.79
C LYS A 221 -18.09 -15.65 5.13
N GLN A 222 -18.36 -14.50 5.74
CA GLN A 222 -19.51 -14.27 6.64
C GLN A 222 -19.57 -12.79 7.07
N ARG A 223 -19.96 -11.89 6.15
CA ARG A 223 -20.60 -10.61 6.49
C ARG A 223 -21.62 -10.21 5.45
#